data_AF-A0A930TUD1-F1
#
_entry.id   AF-A0A930TUD1-F1
#
_cell.length_a   1.000
_cell.length_b   1.000
_cell.length_c   1.000
_cell.angle_alpha   90.00
_cell.angle_beta   90.00
_cell.angle_gamma   90.00
#
_symmetry.space_group_name_H-M   'P 1'
#
loop_
_entity.id
_entity.type
_entity.pdbx_description
1 polymer ?
#
loop_
_entity_poly.entity_id
_entity_poly.type
_entity_poly.pdbx_seq_one_letter_code
_entity_poly.pdbx_strand_id
1 'polypeptide(L)'
;MNRQWIATTGLAGLLIGSGLLSTGAIAQSANTGIPKAKISADRTRLKLRWDDQRFIINAADLNVQVLDAVDCEAAQIADQQTLNGQWFFPGSVSVDPVTGNVAVGVLLQECYETQTSAVFVFDPQPGAYAIYRVQVPGNRPLPDEFSTFPLSSITGTGFVGGDLVIKHADVSDSEALMVFTASTTPAGEYAGCLLTRLGGSDRLCPDTP
;
A
#
# COMPACT_ATOMS: atom_id res chain seq x y z
N MET A 1 50.13 -66.38 -43.91
CA MET A 1 50.70 -66.38 -42.55
C MET A 1 49.60 -66.15 -41.54
N ASN A 2 49.34 -67.17 -40.71
CA ASN A 2 48.95 -67.15 -39.29
C ASN A 2 47.77 -66.30 -38.73
N ARG A 3 46.89 -67.06 -38.04
CA ARG A 3 46.23 -66.85 -36.72
C ARG A 3 45.06 -65.83 -36.69
N GLN A 4 43.81 -66.27 -36.45
CA GLN A 4 43.16 -66.74 -35.20
C GLN A 4 42.98 -65.66 -34.11
N TRP A 5 41.97 -65.90 -33.25
CA TRP A 5 41.46 -65.16 -32.06
C TRP A 5 40.21 -64.29 -32.36
N ILE A 6 38.95 -64.70 -32.10
CA ILE A 6 38.21 -65.20 -30.90
C ILE A 6 37.79 -64.09 -29.91
N ALA A 7 36.45 -63.97 -29.76
CA ALA A 7 35.62 -63.57 -28.60
C ALA A 7 35.84 -62.16 -28.01
N THR A 8 34.83 -61.47 -27.45
CA THR A 8 33.97 -61.96 -26.36
C THR A 8 32.73 -61.06 -26.16
N THR A 9 31.63 -61.73 -25.83
CA THR A 9 30.37 -61.29 -25.23
C THR A 9 30.50 -60.46 -23.94
N GLY A 10 29.56 -59.53 -23.73
CA GLY A 10 29.08 -59.00 -22.44
C GLY A 10 27.66 -58.48 -22.68
N LEU A 11 26.53 -59.04 -22.20
CA LEU A 11 26.07 -59.60 -20.92
C LEU A 11 25.69 -58.51 -19.89
N ALA A 12 24.39 -58.55 -19.54
CA ALA A 12 23.68 -57.97 -18.39
C ALA A 12 23.62 -56.42 -18.30
N GLY A 13 22.50 -55.76 -18.01
CA GLY A 13 21.29 -56.22 -17.35
C GLY A 13 21.09 -55.44 -16.04
N LEU A 14 19.87 -54.91 -15.87
CA LEU A 14 19.19 -54.62 -14.60
C LEU A 14 19.42 -53.26 -13.88
N LEU A 15 18.27 -52.70 -13.45
CA LEU A 15 18.02 -51.82 -12.27
C LEU A 15 18.34 -50.31 -12.46
N ILE A 16 17.63 -49.32 -11.89
CA ILE A 16 16.64 -49.23 -10.80
C ILE A 16 15.57 -48.19 -11.24
N GLY A 17 14.31 -48.40 -10.82
CA GLY A 17 13.20 -47.48 -11.02
C GLY A 17 13.42 -46.08 -10.43
N SER A 18 12.95 -45.08 -11.16
CA SER A 18 12.91 -43.68 -10.75
C SER A 18 11.87 -43.48 -9.65
N GLY A 19 12.23 -43.80 -8.42
CA GLY A 19 11.53 -43.30 -7.24
C GLY A 19 11.78 -41.79 -7.14
N LEU A 20 10.81 -40.99 -7.57
CA LEU A 20 10.75 -39.56 -7.24
C LEU A 20 10.68 -39.46 -5.71
N LEU A 21 11.81 -39.12 -5.09
CA LEU A 21 11.82 -38.53 -3.77
C LEU A 21 11.18 -37.14 -3.91
N SER A 22 9.87 -37.08 -3.74
CA SER A 22 9.18 -35.84 -3.40
C SER A 22 9.70 -35.41 -2.03
N THR A 23 10.78 -34.64 -2.01
CA THR A 23 11.06 -33.74 -0.89
C THR A 23 9.87 -32.79 -0.83
N GLY A 24 8.88 -33.14 -0.02
CA GLY A 24 7.89 -32.19 0.45
C GLY A 24 8.68 -31.10 1.16
N ALA A 25 8.90 -29.99 0.46
CA ALA A 25 9.20 -28.73 1.10
C ALA A 25 7.95 -28.43 1.93
N ILE A 26 7.99 -28.82 3.20
CA ILE A 26 7.08 -28.28 4.20
C ILE A 26 7.46 -26.81 4.24
N ALA A 27 6.71 -25.97 3.52
CA ALA A 27 6.79 -24.54 3.70
C ALA A 27 6.56 -24.32 5.19
N GLN A 28 7.62 -23.96 5.91
CA GLN A 28 7.48 -23.39 7.24
C GLN A 28 6.55 -22.20 7.04
N SER A 29 5.31 -22.34 7.48
CA SER A 29 4.50 -21.18 7.83
C SER A 29 5.30 -20.48 8.91
N ALA A 30 6.14 -19.52 8.49
CA ALA A 30 6.60 -18.49 9.38
C ALA A 30 5.31 -17.94 9.98
N ASN A 31 5.17 -18.09 11.28
CA ASN A 31 4.10 -17.46 12.03
C ASN A 31 4.43 -15.96 12.04
N THR A 32 4.33 -15.32 10.87
CA THR A 32 4.57 -13.90 10.67
C THR A 32 3.50 -13.21 11.49
N GLY A 33 3.92 -12.56 12.58
CA GLY A 33 2.96 -11.90 13.46
C GLY A 33 2.22 -10.81 12.69
N ILE A 34 0.93 -10.61 12.94
CA ILE A 34 0.22 -9.42 12.43
C ILE A 34 0.96 -8.17 12.97
N PRO A 35 1.39 -7.23 12.11
CA PRO A 35 2.07 -6.03 12.56
C PRO A 35 1.27 -5.23 13.58
N LYS A 36 1.99 -4.54 14.47
CA LYS A 36 1.39 -3.55 15.36
C LYS A 36 1.84 -2.16 14.93
N ALA A 37 0.87 -1.26 14.79
CA ALA A 37 1.09 0.12 14.40
C ALA A 37 0.55 1.08 15.46
N LYS A 38 1.31 2.14 15.75
CA LYS A 38 0.88 3.20 16.67
C LYS A 38 1.50 4.53 16.29
N ILE A 39 0.67 5.57 16.19
CA ILE A 39 1.11 6.95 16.02
C ILE A 39 1.65 7.49 17.36
N SER A 40 2.74 8.25 17.31
CA SER A 40 3.31 8.97 18.46
C SER A 40 2.37 10.08 18.96
N ALA A 41 2.55 10.52 20.21
CA ALA A 41 1.66 11.53 20.80
C ALA A 41 1.69 12.88 20.06
N ASP A 42 2.85 13.26 19.52
CA ASP A 42 3.05 14.45 18.69
C ASP A 42 2.62 14.26 17.23
N ARG A 43 2.13 13.07 16.86
CA ARG A 43 1.63 12.70 15.52
C ARG A 43 2.66 12.73 14.40
N THR A 44 3.93 12.98 14.69
CA THR A 44 4.98 13.09 13.66
C THR A 44 5.60 11.73 13.29
N ARG A 45 5.37 10.69 14.09
CA ARG A 45 5.99 9.37 13.91
C ARG A 45 4.97 8.24 13.95
N LEU A 46 5.12 7.29 13.04
CA LEU A 46 4.46 5.99 13.07
C LEU A 46 5.45 4.96 13.61
N LYS A 47 5.07 4.27 14.69
CA LYS A 47 5.83 3.17 15.29
C LYS A 47 5.24 1.86 14.81
N LEU A 48 6.03 1.08 14.08
CA LEU A 48 5.65 -0.23 13.57
C LEU A 48 6.44 -1.32 14.31
N ARG A 49 5.81 -2.46 14.53
CA ARG A 49 6.45 -3.65 15.09
C ARG A 49 5.99 -4.90 14.36
N TRP A 50 6.93 -5.67 13.83
CA TRP A 50 6.71 -6.91 13.09
C TRP A 50 7.91 -7.83 13.28
N ASP A 51 7.68 -9.12 13.53
CA ASP A 51 8.71 -10.14 13.78
C ASP A 51 9.86 -9.69 14.70
N ASP A 52 9.50 -9.21 15.90
CA ASP A 52 10.39 -8.63 16.93
C ASP A 52 11.21 -7.40 16.53
N GLN A 53 11.10 -6.96 15.28
CA GLN A 53 11.69 -5.73 14.78
C GLN A 53 10.80 -4.52 15.07
N ARG A 54 11.45 -3.36 15.25
CA ARG A 54 10.79 -2.09 15.50
C ARG A 54 11.24 -1.08 14.47
N PHE A 55 10.27 -0.39 13.87
CA PHE A 55 10.52 0.63 12.87
C PHE A 55 9.86 1.93 13.30
N ILE A 56 10.48 3.05 12.93
CA ILE A 56 9.96 4.38 13.14
C ILE A 56 9.96 5.05 11.78
N ILE A 57 8.78 5.48 11.34
CA ILE A 57 8.60 6.24 10.11
C ILE A 57 8.23 7.67 10.52
N ASN A 58 8.97 8.67 10.04
CA ASN A 58 8.57 10.06 10.24
C ASN A 58 7.59 10.47 9.13
N ALA A 59 6.58 11.26 9.46
CA ALA A 59 5.63 11.78 8.47
C ALA A 59 6.37 12.56 7.36
N ALA A 60 7.40 13.32 7.73
CA ALA A 60 8.21 14.12 6.80
C ALA A 60 8.99 13.31 5.76
N ASP A 61 9.23 12.01 6.02
CA ASP A 61 9.90 11.10 5.09
C ASP A 61 8.92 10.57 4.01
N LEU A 62 7.61 10.71 4.25
CA LEU A 62 6.57 10.32 3.32
C LEU A 62 6.27 11.48 2.38
N ASN A 63 6.38 11.23 1.08
CA ASN A 63 6.07 12.21 0.05
C ASN A 63 5.25 11.59 -1.06
N VAL A 64 4.48 12.43 -1.74
CA VAL A 64 3.67 12.06 -2.89
C VAL A 64 3.56 13.27 -3.81
N GLN A 65 3.47 13.00 -5.10
CA GLN A 65 3.22 14.02 -6.09
C GLN A 65 1.71 14.22 -6.23
N VAL A 66 1.23 15.40 -5.89
CA VAL A 66 -0.20 15.74 -5.94
C VAL A 66 -0.46 16.59 -7.18
N LEU A 67 -1.32 16.09 -8.07
CA LEU A 67 -1.81 16.83 -9.23
C LEU A 67 -2.91 17.80 -8.80
N ASP A 68 -3.03 18.93 -9.49
CA ASP A 68 -4.08 19.93 -9.25
C ASP A 68 -4.17 20.36 -7.77
N ALA A 69 -3.03 20.40 -7.08
CA ALA A 69 -2.93 20.79 -5.68
C ALA A 69 -2.99 22.31 -5.52
N VAL A 70 -3.52 22.78 -4.39
CA VAL A 70 -3.46 24.19 -4.02
C VAL A 70 -2.02 24.53 -3.61
N ASP A 71 -1.36 25.38 -4.38
CA ASP A 71 -0.14 26.06 -3.95
C ASP A 71 -0.51 27.18 -2.98
N CYS A 72 -0.13 27.00 -1.73
CA CYS A 72 -0.54 27.88 -0.64
C CYS A 72 0.25 29.18 -0.55
N GLU A 73 1.45 29.22 -1.12
CA GLU A 73 2.22 30.46 -1.20
C GLU A 73 1.67 31.34 -2.31
N ALA A 74 1.35 30.74 -3.46
CA ALA A 74 0.83 31.46 -4.62
C ALA A 74 -0.71 31.61 -4.64
N ALA A 75 -1.42 30.92 -3.74
CA ALA A 75 -2.89 30.86 -3.67
C ALA A 75 -3.55 30.49 -5.01
N GLN A 76 -2.95 29.55 -5.73
CA GLN A 76 -3.41 29.08 -7.04
C GLN A 76 -3.32 27.55 -7.13
N ILE A 77 -4.01 26.96 -8.10
CA ILE A 77 -3.85 25.53 -8.40
C ILE A 77 -2.56 25.34 -9.20
N ALA A 78 -1.65 24.53 -8.67
CA ALA A 78 -0.48 24.06 -9.39
C ALA A 78 -0.83 22.76 -10.13
N ASP A 79 -0.35 22.62 -11.37
CA ASP A 79 -0.55 21.39 -12.15
C ASP A 79 -0.03 20.15 -11.40
N GLN A 80 1.09 20.31 -10.69
CA GLN A 80 1.76 19.25 -9.98
C GLN A 80 2.63 19.82 -8.85
N GLN A 81 2.55 19.21 -7.68
CA GLN A 81 3.35 19.59 -6.52
C GLN A 81 3.78 18.35 -5.72
N THR A 82 5.07 18.22 -5.42
CA THR A 82 5.53 17.20 -4.46
C THR A 82 5.30 17.72 -3.05
N LEU A 83 4.49 17.02 -2.28
CA LEU A 83 4.20 17.34 -0.89
C LEU A 83 4.74 16.27 0.04
N ASN A 84 5.22 16.70 1.21
CA ASN A 84 5.71 15.83 2.28
C ASN A 84 4.71 15.78 3.44
N GLY A 85 4.68 14.68 4.16
CA GLY A 85 3.83 14.52 5.33
C GLY A 85 4.23 15.46 6.47
N GLN A 86 3.25 16.11 7.06
CA GLN A 86 3.41 16.93 8.26
C GLN A 86 3.16 16.10 9.52
N TRP A 87 2.04 15.37 9.55
CA TRP A 87 1.65 14.53 10.68
C TRP A 87 0.64 13.46 10.27
N PHE A 88 0.56 12.39 11.06
CA PHE A 88 -0.35 11.26 10.87
C PHE A 88 -1.71 11.50 11.55
N PHE A 89 -2.82 11.16 10.90
CA PHE A 89 -4.15 11.22 11.52
C PHE A 89 -4.31 10.09 12.55
N PRO A 90 -4.54 10.37 13.85
CA PRO A 90 -4.56 9.31 14.88
C PRO A 90 -5.62 8.21 14.67
N GLY A 91 -6.76 8.56 14.06
CA GLY A 91 -7.85 7.62 13.76
C GLY A 91 -7.72 6.88 12.43
N SER A 92 -6.65 7.10 11.67
CA SER A 92 -6.51 6.60 10.31
C SER A 92 -5.56 5.41 10.18
N VAL A 93 -5.13 4.79 11.29
CA VAL A 93 -4.26 3.62 11.26
C VAL A 93 -5.11 2.35 11.26
N SER A 94 -4.92 1.52 10.25
CA SER A 94 -5.53 0.19 10.18
C SER A 94 -4.52 -0.85 9.74
N VAL A 95 -4.74 -2.10 10.16
CA VAL A 95 -3.90 -3.24 9.77
C VAL A 95 -4.81 -4.28 9.14
N ASP A 96 -4.49 -4.70 7.92
CA ASP A 96 -5.15 -5.81 7.27
C ASP A 96 -4.79 -7.11 8.01
N PRO A 97 -5.76 -7.82 8.60
CA PRO A 97 -5.48 -9.07 9.31
C PRO A 97 -5.02 -10.21 8.40
N VAL A 98 -5.23 -10.11 7.07
CA VAL A 98 -4.87 -11.15 6.10
C VAL A 98 -3.44 -10.98 5.62
N THR A 99 -3.09 -9.77 5.16
CA THR A 99 -1.77 -9.49 4.56
C THR A 99 -0.77 -8.91 5.56
N GLY A 100 -1.24 -8.31 6.65
CA GLY A 100 -0.42 -7.52 7.55
C GLY A 100 -0.15 -6.10 7.05
N ASN A 101 -0.67 -5.70 5.88
CA ASN A 101 -0.54 -4.35 5.37
C ASN A 101 -1.05 -3.32 6.38
N VAL A 102 -0.29 -2.25 6.60
CA VAL A 102 -0.69 -1.15 7.48
C VAL A 102 -1.04 0.06 6.64
N ALA A 103 -2.30 0.49 6.65
CA ALA A 103 -2.71 1.75 6.04
C ALA A 103 -2.72 2.88 7.07
N VAL A 104 -2.24 4.06 6.66
CA VAL A 104 -2.28 5.27 7.49
C VAL A 104 -2.52 6.51 6.65
N GLY A 105 -3.42 7.37 7.13
CA GLY A 105 -3.62 8.71 6.59
C GLY A 105 -2.63 9.72 7.14
N VAL A 106 -2.14 10.60 6.26
CA VAL A 106 -1.13 11.62 6.53
C VAL A 106 -1.63 12.97 6.01
N LEU A 107 -1.52 14.02 6.83
CA LEU A 107 -1.70 15.39 6.34
C LEU A 107 -0.44 15.79 5.58
N LEU A 108 -0.60 16.27 4.34
CA LEU A 108 0.48 16.78 3.52
C LEU A 108 0.58 18.31 3.61
N GLN A 109 -0.56 18.98 3.62
CA GLN A 109 -0.64 20.43 3.60
C GLN A 109 -2.01 20.93 4.12
N GLU A 110 -2.03 22.11 4.74
CA GLU A 110 -3.24 22.77 5.23
C GLU A 110 -3.15 24.27 4.97
N CYS A 111 -4.14 24.83 4.26
CA CYS A 111 -4.11 26.20 3.76
C CYS A 111 -5.52 26.75 3.61
N TYR A 112 -5.78 27.99 4.07
CA TYR A 112 -7.02 28.74 3.83
C TYR A 112 -8.29 27.85 3.77
N GLU A 113 -8.53 27.05 4.81
CA GLU A 113 -9.70 26.14 4.94
C GLU A 113 -9.70 24.91 4.01
N THR A 114 -8.58 24.60 3.37
CA THR A 114 -8.36 23.39 2.58
C THR A 114 -7.28 22.53 3.22
N GLN A 115 -7.52 21.22 3.26
CA GLN A 115 -6.54 20.24 3.70
C GLN A 115 -6.28 19.28 2.55
N THR A 116 -5.00 19.06 2.26
CA THR A 116 -4.53 18.03 1.33
C THR A 116 -3.88 16.93 2.14
N SER A 117 -4.36 15.71 1.94
CA SER A 117 -3.90 14.51 2.62
C SER A 117 -3.55 13.40 1.64
N ALA A 118 -2.97 12.32 2.15
CA ALA A 118 -2.78 11.08 1.42
C ALA A 118 -2.84 9.87 2.36
N VAL A 119 -3.11 8.70 1.80
CA VAL A 119 -2.97 7.42 2.49
C VAL A 119 -1.74 6.70 1.97
N PHE A 120 -0.94 6.19 2.91
CA PHE A 120 0.20 5.33 2.63
C PHE A 120 -0.08 3.93 3.16
N VAL A 121 0.34 2.92 2.41
CA VAL A 121 0.29 1.52 2.83
C VAL A 121 1.70 1.00 3.00
N PHE A 122 1.95 0.41 4.18
CA PHE A 122 3.20 -0.22 4.56
C PHE A 122 3.02 -1.73 4.47
N ASP A 123 3.72 -2.34 3.51
CA ASP A 123 3.76 -3.79 3.32
C ASP A 123 4.98 -4.37 4.06
N PRO A 124 4.79 -5.25 5.05
CA PRO A 124 5.88 -5.85 5.81
C PRO A 124 6.80 -6.72 4.93
N GLN A 125 8.10 -6.42 4.95
CA GLN A 125 9.12 -7.16 4.21
C GLN A 125 10.25 -7.57 5.16
N PRO A 126 10.93 -8.72 4.98
CA PRO A 126 12.03 -9.14 5.87
C PRO A 126 13.07 -8.03 6.08
N GLY A 127 13.12 -7.45 7.29
CA GLY A 127 14.03 -6.35 7.64
C GLY A 127 13.60 -4.94 7.27
N ALA A 128 12.42 -4.72 6.65
CA ALA A 128 11.96 -3.41 6.20
C ALA A 128 10.42 -3.35 6.00
N TYR A 129 9.95 -2.23 5.43
CA TYR A 129 8.61 -2.12 4.86
C TYR A 129 8.72 -1.56 3.45
N ALA A 130 7.97 -2.13 2.51
CA ALA A 130 7.70 -1.44 1.25
C ALA A 130 6.63 -0.38 1.50
N ILE A 131 6.79 0.81 0.92
CA ILE A 131 5.91 1.97 1.15
C ILE A 131 5.24 2.33 -0.16
N TYR A 132 3.93 2.19 -0.18
CA TYR A 132 3.09 2.47 -1.33
C TYR A 132 2.19 3.68 -1.04
N ARG A 133 1.87 4.42 -2.10
CA ARG A 133 0.91 5.52 -2.06
C ARG A 133 -0.42 5.03 -2.61
N VAL A 134 -1.51 5.39 -1.94
CA VAL A 134 -2.84 5.19 -2.51
C VAL A 134 -3.05 6.24 -3.59
N GLN A 135 -3.48 5.79 -4.77
CA GLN A 135 -3.67 6.64 -5.94
C GLN A 135 -5.13 7.06 -6.08
N VAL A 136 -5.46 8.25 -5.58
CA VAL A 136 -6.79 8.84 -5.76
C VAL A 136 -6.93 9.25 -7.24
N PRO A 137 -7.97 8.80 -7.95
CA PRO A 137 -8.19 9.18 -9.34
C PRO A 137 -8.66 10.63 -9.46
N GLY A 138 -8.70 11.14 -10.69
CA GLY A 138 -9.22 12.47 -10.98
C GLY A 138 -9.48 12.66 -12.47
N ASN A 139 -9.54 13.91 -12.90
CA ASN A 139 -9.94 14.33 -14.26
C ASN A 139 -8.98 13.90 -15.39
N ARG A 140 -7.78 13.39 -15.08
CA ARG A 140 -6.79 12.89 -16.05
C ARG A 140 -6.03 11.69 -15.49
N PRO A 141 -5.42 10.85 -16.35
CA PRO A 141 -4.59 9.74 -15.91
C PRO A 141 -3.41 10.21 -15.04
N LEU A 142 -3.07 9.40 -14.03
CA LEU A 142 -1.89 9.61 -13.21
C LEU A 142 -0.62 9.26 -14.03
N PRO A 143 0.45 10.06 -13.93
CA PRO A 143 1.66 9.84 -14.73
C PRO A 143 2.49 8.65 -14.24
N ASP A 144 2.46 8.33 -12.95
CA ASP A 144 3.21 7.24 -12.30
C ASP A 144 2.56 6.82 -10.97
N GLU A 145 3.09 5.76 -10.33
CA GLU A 145 2.66 5.24 -9.03
C GLU A 145 2.95 6.14 -7.82
N PHE A 146 3.71 7.23 -8.03
CA PHE A 146 4.05 8.21 -7.00
C PHE A 146 3.12 9.43 -7.02
N SER A 147 2.15 9.41 -7.92
CA SER A 147 1.21 10.49 -8.16
C SER A 147 -0.20 10.19 -7.67
N THR A 148 -0.92 11.23 -7.23
CA THR A 148 -2.32 11.17 -6.78
C THR A 148 -3.03 12.49 -7.05
N PHE A 149 -4.37 12.48 -7.07
CA PHE A 149 -5.17 13.70 -6.92
C PHE A 149 -5.35 14.09 -5.45
N PRO A 150 -5.74 15.35 -5.17
CA PRO A 150 -5.90 15.84 -3.81
C PRO A 150 -6.98 15.07 -3.08
N LEU A 151 -6.69 14.69 -1.83
CA LEU A 151 -7.65 14.09 -0.92
C LEU A 151 -7.89 15.03 0.26
N SER A 152 -9.17 15.24 0.61
CA SER A 152 -9.57 16.05 1.76
C SER A 152 -9.17 15.39 3.10
N SER A 153 -9.71 15.88 4.23
CA SER A 153 -9.32 15.39 5.55
C SER A 153 -9.67 13.92 5.76
N ILE A 154 -8.68 13.09 6.13
CA ILE A 154 -8.90 11.66 6.41
C ILE A 154 -9.41 11.51 7.83
N THR A 155 -10.59 10.92 7.98
CA THR A 155 -11.22 10.65 9.28
C THR A 155 -11.03 9.20 9.72
N GLY A 156 -10.72 8.28 8.79
CA GLY A 156 -10.41 6.90 9.13
C GLY A 156 -9.91 6.09 7.93
N THR A 157 -9.24 4.98 8.23
CA THR A 157 -8.97 3.91 7.25
C THR A 157 -9.37 2.56 7.85
N GLY A 158 -9.61 1.58 6.99
CA GLY A 158 -9.90 0.22 7.40
C GLY A 158 -9.70 -0.77 6.26
N PHE A 159 -9.72 -2.06 6.58
CA PHE A 159 -9.71 -3.12 5.59
C PHE A 159 -10.98 -3.96 5.72
N VAL A 160 -11.66 -4.22 4.60
CA VAL A 160 -12.86 -5.07 4.53
C VAL A 160 -12.64 -6.11 3.44
N GLY A 161 -12.47 -7.37 3.83
CA GLY A 161 -12.24 -8.45 2.85
C GLY A 161 -10.94 -8.31 2.04
N GLY A 162 -9.95 -7.56 2.55
CA GLY A 162 -8.71 -7.23 1.85
C GLY A 162 -8.75 -5.90 1.08
N ASP A 163 -9.94 -5.33 0.87
CA ASP A 163 -10.10 -4.03 0.23
C ASP A 163 -9.83 -2.91 1.25
N LEU A 164 -9.04 -1.93 0.84
CA LEU A 164 -8.78 -0.73 1.62
C LEU A 164 -9.96 0.23 1.52
N VAL A 165 -10.48 0.63 2.66
CA VAL A 165 -11.55 1.62 2.79
C VAL A 165 -10.99 2.87 3.44
N ILE A 166 -11.22 4.03 2.82
CA ILE A 166 -10.76 5.33 3.31
C ILE A 166 -11.99 6.20 3.56
N LYS A 167 -12.18 6.63 4.81
CA LYS A 167 -13.19 7.62 5.18
C LYS A 167 -12.54 9.00 5.19
N HIS A 168 -13.16 9.94 4.49
CA HIS A 168 -12.70 11.32 4.44
C HIS A 168 -13.87 12.31 4.49
N ALA A 169 -13.55 13.55 4.85
CA ALA A 169 -14.50 14.63 5.02
C ALA A 169 -13.91 15.95 4.51
N ASP A 170 -14.80 16.88 4.14
CA ASP A 170 -14.42 18.26 3.85
C ASP A 170 -14.86 19.21 4.97
N VAL A 171 -14.50 20.49 4.81
CA VAL A 171 -14.85 21.56 5.74
C VAL A 171 -16.34 21.91 5.74
N SER A 172 -17.11 21.39 4.78
CA SER A 172 -18.56 21.59 4.68
C SER A 172 -19.36 20.51 5.40
N ASP A 173 -18.69 19.67 6.20
CA ASP A 173 -19.24 18.51 6.88
C ASP A 173 -19.76 17.40 5.95
N SER A 174 -19.40 17.39 4.67
CA SER A 174 -19.67 16.22 3.84
C SER A 174 -18.71 15.09 4.23
N GLU A 175 -19.16 13.83 4.09
CA GLU A 175 -18.34 12.64 4.34
C GLU A 175 -18.50 11.63 3.22
N ALA A 176 -17.41 10.97 2.85
CA ALA A 176 -17.41 9.92 1.84
C ALA A 176 -16.49 8.75 2.23
N LEU A 177 -16.80 7.59 1.66
CA LEU A 177 -15.98 6.38 1.73
C LEU A 177 -15.47 6.07 0.33
N MET A 178 -14.15 6.00 0.19
CA MET A 178 -13.50 5.45 -1.00
C MET A 178 -13.09 4.01 -0.74
N VAL A 179 -13.18 3.17 -1.78
CA VAL A 179 -12.82 1.75 -1.72
C VAL A 179 -11.74 1.48 -2.77
N PHE A 180 -10.72 0.75 -2.35
CA PHE A 180 -9.61 0.32 -3.19
C PHE A 180 -9.47 -1.20 -3.07
N THR A 181 -9.62 -1.91 -4.19
CA THR A 181 -9.42 -3.37 -4.23
C THR A 181 -7.95 -3.71 -4.16
N ALA A 182 -7.61 -4.84 -3.54
CA ALA A 182 -6.22 -5.26 -3.40
C ALA A 182 -5.48 -5.35 -4.75
N SER A 183 -4.30 -4.74 -4.84
CA SER A 183 -3.38 -4.84 -5.99
C SER A 183 -1.94 -4.86 -5.51
N THR A 184 -1.01 -5.33 -6.36
CA THR A 184 0.42 -5.43 -6.01
C THR A 184 1.16 -4.10 -6.10
N THR A 185 0.72 -3.21 -7.00
CA THR A 185 1.28 -1.87 -7.22
C THR A 185 0.31 -1.10 -8.13
N PRO A 186 -0.25 0.06 -7.73
CA PRO A 186 -0.15 0.77 -6.43
C PRO A 186 -0.79 0.01 -5.25
N ALA A 187 -0.91 0.66 -4.08
CA ALA A 187 -1.56 0.11 -2.87
C ALA A 187 -3.09 0.03 -2.97
N GLY A 188 -3.55 -0.70 -3.98
CA GLY A 188 -4.94 -0.90 -4.32
C GLY A 188 -5.37 -0.14 -5.56
N GLU A 189 -6.27 -0.74 -6.32
CA GLU A 189 -6.94 -0.13 -7.47
C GLU A 189 -8.24 0.53 -7.00
N TYR A 190 -8.48 1.78 -7.41
CA TYR A 190 -9.71 2.47 -7.05
C TYR A 190 -10.93 1.73 -7.60
N ALA A 191 -11.84 1.34 -6.71
CA ALA A 191 -13.04 0.58 -7.05
C ALA A 191 -14.33 1.41 -6.99
N GLY A 192 -14.31 2.51 -6.22
CA GLY A 192 -15.44 3.42 -6.16
C GLY A 192 -15.44 4.33 -4.94
N CYS A 193 -16.41 5.23 -4.92
CA CYS A 193 -16.64 6.14 -3.80
C CYS A 193 -18.14 6.29 -3.54
N LEU A 194 -18.49 6.41 -2.25
CA LEU A 194 -19.86 6.57 -1.78
C LEU A 194 -19.92 7.75 -0.80
N LEU A 195 -20.81 8.70 -1.07
CA LEU A 195 -21.16 9.74 -0.12
C LEU A 195 -21.94 9.11 1.05
N THR A 196 -21.45 9.33 2.27
CA THR A 196 -22.07 8.81 3.51
C THR A 196 -22.78 9.87 4.32
N ARG A 197 -22.41 11.15 4.12
CA ARG A 197 -23.08 12.31 4.69
C ARG A 197 -23.01 13.47 3.70
N LEU A 198 -24.15 14.10 3.45
CA LEU A 198 -24.24 15.34 2.67
C LEU A 198 -24.26 16.52 3.64
N GLY A 199 -23.24 17.37 3.54
CA GLY A 199 -23.17 18.67 4.19
C GLY A 199 -23.45 19.78 3.18
N GLY A 200 -22.52 20.73 3.05
CA GLY A 200 -22.62 21.88 2.14
C GLY A 200 -22.10 21.63 0.71
N SER A 201 -21.36 20.54 0.49
CA SER A 201 -20.77 20.16 -0.80
C SER A 201 -21.19 18.74 -1.19
N ASP A 202 -21.44 18.48 -2.47
CA ASP A 202 -21.70 17.14 -3.01
C ASP A 202 -20.46 16.52 -3.69
N ARG A 203 -19.31 17.20 -3.67
CA ARG A 203 -18.10 16.84 -4.43
C ARG A 203 -16.95 16.32 -3.58
N LEU A 204 -17.18 15.21 -2.87
CA LEU A 204 -16.11 14.47 -2.20
C LEU A 204 -15.60 13.29 -3.02
N CYS A 205 -16.47 12.63 -3.75
CA CYS A 205 -16.04 11.51 -4.58
C CYS A 205 -15.27 12.03 -5.79
N PRO A 206 -14.08 11.47 -6.08
CA PRO A 206 -13.30 11.90 -7.21
C PRO A 206 -14.02 11.54 -8.52
N ASP A 207 -13.91 12.43 -9.50
CA ASP A 207 -14.30 12.13 -10.87
C ASP A 207 -13.38 11.04 -11.42
N THR A 208 -13.95 10.01 -12.02
CA THR A 208 -13.19 9.00 -12.76
C THR A 208 -13.12 9.40 -14.24
N PRO A 209 -11.96 9.28 -14.91
CA PRO A 209 -11.86 9.47 -16.36
C PRO A 209 -12.82 8.58 -17.17
#